data_AF-A0A1G3X1S5-F1
#
_entry.id   AF-A0A1G3X1S5-F1
#
_cell.length_a   1.000
_cell.length_b   1.000
_cell.length_c   1.000
_cell.angle_alpha   90.00
_cell.angle_beta   90.00
_cell.angle_gamma   90.00
#
_symmetry.space_group_name_H-M   'P 1'
#
loop_
_entity.id
_entity.type
_entity.pdbx_description
1 polymer ?
#
loop_
_entity_poly.entity_id
_entity_poly.type
_entity_poly.pdbx_seq_one_letter_code
_entity_poly.pdbx_strand_id
1 'polypeptide(L)'
;MDNLAMYLFDLTQNSISAHAKTIACTMTEYPDQLDIIMSDDGCGMDENALKHATSPFYTTRKTRSVGLGLPLIKWLCEKTEGSFEITSEMNKGTTLNFTLKNNHVDMPPLGDLGEMIVLIAQVKEVDQYIFTYQKGSKSFIFDLKVYQELLKETLYQFDVMEYLKGYIVQEINIVREKE
;
A
#
# COMPACT_ATOMS: atom_id res chain seq x y z
N MET A 1 11.07 -3.04 14.29
CA MET A 1 11.78 -3.24 13.02
C MET A 1 10.80 -2.80 11.95
N ASP A 2 11.21 -1.90 11.06
CA ASP A 2 10.33 -1.43 9.99
C ASP A 2 10.09 -2.57 8.99
N ASN A 3 8.88 -2.63 8.43
CA ASN A 3 8.45 -3.67 7.51
C ASN A 3 7.67 -3.05 6.34
N LEU A 4 7.47 -3.82 5.28
CA LEU A 4 6.87 -3.31 4.05
C LEU A 4 5.41 -2.87 4.25
N ALA A 5 4.62 -3.61 5.04
CA ALA A 5 3.26 -3.23 5.40
C ALA A 5 3.19 -1.83 6.05
N MET A 6 4.16 -1.46 6.89
CA MET A 6 4.22 -0.11 7.46
C MET A 6 4.47 0.96 6.40
N TYR A 7 5.34 0.72 5.41
CA TYR A 7 5.57 1.67 4.33
C TYR A 7 4.33 1.82 3.44
N LEU A 8 3.67 0.71 3.09
CA LEU A 8 2.42 0.73 2.31
C LEU A 8 1.28 1.44 3.05
N PHE A 9 1.20 1.25 4.37
CA PHE A 9 0.27 2.00 5.22
C PHE A 9 0.56 3.51 5.17
N ASP A 10 1.82 3.92 5.34
CA ASP A 10 2.20 5.34 5.27
C ASP A 10 1.91 5.95 3.89
N LEU A 11 2.08 5.19 2.80
CA LEU A 11 1.69 5.63 1.45
C LEU A 11 0.18 5.77 1.30
N THR A 12 -0.60 4.80 1.80
CA THR A 12 -2.07 4.86 1.79
C THR A 12 -2.58 6.05 2.60
N GLN A 13 -1.90 6.36 3.70
CA GLN A 13 -2.18 7.53 4.52
C GLN A 13 -1.93 8.85 3.78
N ASN A 14 -0.97 8.90 2.84
CA ASN A 14 -0.80 10.06 1.96
C ASN A 14 -1.99 10.21 1.01
N SER A 15 -2.46 9.10 0.41
CA SER A 15 -3.65 9.11 -0.44
C SER A 15 -4.92 9.57 0.33
N ILE A 16 -5.10 9.10 1.57
CA ILE A 16 -6.19 9.57 2.45
C ILE A 16 -6.07 11.08 2.72
N SER A 17 -4.85 11.57 2.94
CA SER A 17 -4.59 13.01 3.17
C SER A 17 -4.85 13.85 1.91
N ALA A 18 -4.70 13.24 0.72
CA ALA A 18 -5.07 13.81 -0.56
C ALA A 18 -6.57 13.70 -0.87
N HIS A 19 -7.39 13.28 0.12
CA HIS A 19 -8.84 13.10 -0.01
C HIS A 19 -9.25 12.05 -1.05
N ALA A 20 -8.40 11.04 -1.28
CA ALA A 20 -8.74 9.91 -2.13
C ALA A 20 -9.93 9.14 -1.55
N LYS A 21 -10.87 8.80 -2.43
CA LYS A 21 -12.01 7.91 -2.16
C LYS A 21 -11.73 6.47 -2.59
N THR A 22 -10.93 6.32 -3.64
CA THR A 22 -10.53 5.05 -4.21
C THR A 22 -9.03 4.93 -4.11
N ILE A 23 -8.55 3.86 -3.46
CA ILE A 23 -7.14 3.55 -3.34
C ILE A 23 -6.93 2.09 -3.76
N ALA A 24 -5.95 1.84 -4.62
CA ALA A 24 -5.57 0.49 -5.02
C ALA A 24 -4.09 0.24 -4.72
N CYS A 25 -3.76 -0.96 -4.27
CA CYS A 25 -2.40 -1.42 -4.05
C CYS A 25 -2.26 -2.84 -4.62
N THR A 26 -1.39 -3.00 -5.62
CA THR A 26 -1.07 -4.30 -6.22
C THR A 26 0.37 -4.64 -5.92
N MET A 27 0.60 -5.85 -5.41
CA MET A 27 1.91 -6.43 -5.17
C MET A 27 2.06 -7.69 -6.03
N THR A 28 3.10 -7.74 -6.85
CA THR A 28 3.40 -8.89 -7.72
C THR A 28 4.78 -9.43 -7.36
N GLU A 29 4.82 -10.61 -6.74
CA GLU A 29 6.05 -11.31 -6.35
C GLU A 29 6.58 -12.13 -7.53
N TYR A 30 7.79 -11.80 -7.97
CA TYR A 30 8.62 -12.57 -8.87
C TYR A 30 9.80 -13.22 -8.10
N PRO A 31 10.51 -14.19 -8.69
CA PRO A 31 11.62 -14.87 -8.01
C PRO A 31 12.68 -13.91 -7.42
N ASP A 32 13.07 -12.87 -8.17
CA ASP A 32 14.13 -11.93 -7.76
C ASP A 32 13.63 -10.52 -7.46
N GLN A 33 12.32 -10.27 -7.56
CA GLN A 33 11.78 -8.91 -7.51
C GLN A 33 10.34 -8.89 -7.00
N LEU A 34 9.98 -7.83 -6.27
CA LEU A 34 8.62 -7.51 -5.89
C LEU A 34 8.24 -6.19 -6.54
N ASP A 35 7.22 -6.24 -7.39
CA ASP A 35 6.66 -5.06 -8.04
C ASP A 35 5.46 -4.58 -7.25
N ILE A 36 5.39 -3.27 -7.02
CA ILE A 36 4.33 -2.65 -6.24
C ILE A 36 3.80 -1.45 -6.99
N ILE A 37 2.48 -1.44 -7.19
CA ILE A 37 1.75 -0.37 -7.84
C ILE A 37 0.70 0.13 -6.86
N MET A 38 0.77 1.42 -6.53
CA MET A 38 -0.26 2.09 -5.73
C MET A 38 -0.87 3.22 -6.54
N SER A 39 -2.20 3.29 -6.56
CA SER A 39 -2.92 4.38 -7.21
C SER A 39 -4.03 4.91 -6.32
N ASP A 40 -4.29 6.21 -6.44
CA ASP A 40 -5.38 6.90 -5.77
C ASP A 40 -6.05 7.93 -6.67
N ASP A 41 -7.29 8.27 -6.35
CA ASP A 41 -8.09 9.32 -7.01
C ASP A 41 -8.11 10.64 -6.20
N GLY A 42 -7.07 10.89 -5.40
CA GLY A 42 -6.97 12.09 -4.59
C GLY A 42 -6.77 13.37 -5.40
N CYS A 43 -6.46 14.48 -4.73
CA CYS A 43 -6.28 15.78 -5.36
C CYS A 43 -5.10 15.85 -6.35
N GLY A 44 -4.21 14.86 -6.35
CA GLY A 44 -3.00 14.84 -7.18
C GLY A 44 -2.02 15.97 -6.82
N MET A 45 -0.99 16.10 -7.65
CA MET A 45 0.10 17.07 -7.49
C MET A 45 0.40 17.74 -8.84
N ASP A 46 0.75 19.02 -8.82
CA ASP A 46 1.40 19.67 -9.96
C ASP A 46 2.88 19.30 -10.03
N GLU A 47 3.57 19.68 -11.11
CA GLU A 47 4.99 19.34 -11.29
C GLU A 47 5.89 19.85 -10.14
N ASN A 48 5.57 21.02 -9.58
CA ASN A 48 6.36 21.58 -8.50
C ASN A 48 6.14 20.78 -7.22
N ALA A 49 4.89 20.51 -6.86
CA ALA A 49 4.51 19.69 -5.71
C ALA A 49 5.11 18.28 -5.82
N LEU A 50 5.06 17.66 -7.01
CA LEU A 50 5.61 16.31 -7.25
C LEU A 50 7.13 16.26 -7.04
N LYS A 51 7.86 17.26 -7.53
CA LYS A 51 9.31 17.39 -7.30
C LYS A 51 9.65 17.53 -5.81
N HIS A 52 8.84 18.26 -5.05
CA HIS A 52 9.04 18.41 -3.61
C HIS A 52 8.62 17.16 -2.83
N ALA A 53 7.52 16.51 -3.21
CA ALA A 53 7.01 15.30 -2.56
C ALA A 53 7.99 14.12 -2.60
N THR A 54 8.86 14.08 -3.61
CA THR A 54 9.91 13.05 -3.77
C THR A 54 11.27 13.48 -3.21
N SER A 55 11.38 14.71 -2.68
CA SER A 55 12.62 15.23 -2.11
C SER A 55 12.83 14.77 -0.66
N PRO A 56 14.07 14.46 -0.24
CA PRO A 56 14.36 14.09 1.14
C PRO A 56 13.87 15.17 2.13
N PHE A 57 13.32 14.75 3.27
CA PHE A 57 12.86 15.64 4.35
C PHE A 57 11.65 16.54 4.05
N TYR A 58 10.98 16.40 2.91
CA TYR A 58 9.72 17.09 2.66
C TYR A 58 8.55 16.35 3.32
N THR A 59 7.98 16.93 4.38
CA THR A 59 6.78 16.40 5.04
C THR A 59 5.88 17.50 5.56
N THR A 60 4.56 17.26 5.54
CA THR A 60 3.54 18.11 6.16
C THR A 60 3.07 17.58 7.52
N ARG A 61 3.53 16.40 7.98
CA ARG A 61 3.10 15.74 9.24
C ARG A 61 4.04 16.05 10.41
N LYS A 62 3.47 16.33 11.60
CA LYS A 62 4.21 16.74 12.81
C LYS A 62 4.35 15.68 13.92
N THR A 63 3.70 14.52 13.81
CA THR A 63 3.47 13.60 14.96
C THR A 63 4.27 12.30 14.92
N ARG A 64 4.76 11.87 13.76
CA ARG A 64 5.82 10.85 13.62
C ARG A 64 7.08 11.59 13.21
N SER A 65 8.24 11.23 13.76
CA SER A 65 9.51 11.92 13.57
C SER A 65 10.00 12.01 12.11
N VAL A 66 9.33 11.35 11.16
CA VAL A 66 9.66 11.48 9.73
C VAL A 66 8.45 11.10 8.88
N GLY A 67 7.75 12.08 8.30
CA GLY A 67 6.74 11.80 7.29
C GLY A 67 7.39 11.59 5.92
N LEU A 68 8.12 10.48 5.79
CA LEU A 68 8.96 10.15 4.64
C LEU A 68 8.32 9.18 3.64
N GLY A 69 6.99 8.95 3.63
CA GLY A 69 6.39 7.85 2.82
C GLY A 69 6.99 7.70 1.41
N LEU A 70 7.00 8.77 0.61
CA LEU A 70 7.60 8.77 -0.73
C LEU A 70 9.15 8.81 -0.73
N PRO A 71 9.83 9.72 0.00
CA PRO A 71 11.29 9.73 0.02
C PRO A 71 11.94 8.44 0.57
N LEU A 72 11.30 7.78 1.53
CA LEU A 72 11.78 6.55 2.15
C LEU A 72 11.62 5.35 1.24
N ILE A 73 10.49 5.25 0.53
CA ILE A 73 10.31 4.23 -0.51
C ILE A 73 11.31 4.45 -1.65
N LYS A 74 11.53 5.69 -2.08
CA LYS A 74 12.58 5.99 -3.06
C LYS A 74 13.96 5.54 -2.59
N TRP A 75 14.34 5.88 -1.35
CA TRP A 75 15.58 5.43 -0.74
C TRP A 75 15.67 3.90 -0.64
N LEU A 76 14.58 3.22 -0.30
CA LEU A 76 14.51 1.77 -0.21
C LEU A 76 14.70 1.12 -1.59
N CYS A 77 14.09 1.67 -2.63
CA CYS A 77 14.30 1.22 -4.00
C CYS A 77 15.77 1.38 -4.42
N GLU A 78 16.38 2.54 -4.16
CA GLU A 78 17.80 2.77 -4.43
C GLU A 78 18.70 1.78 -3.66
N LYS A 79 18.36 1.51 -2.40
CA LYS A 79 19.10 0.57 -1.53
C LYS A 79 18.98 -0.88 -1.96
N THR A 80 17.84 -1.27 -2.49
CA THR A 80 17.57 -2.64 -2.95
C THR A 80 17.85 -2.83 -4.43
N GLU A 81 18.49 -1.86 -5.10
CA GLU A 81 18.74 -1.89 -6.55
C GLU A 81 17.46 -2.07 -7.40
N GLY A 82 16.35 -1.56 -6.88
CA GLY A 82 15.05 -1.51 -7.54
C GLY A 82 14.82 -0.20 -8.30
N SER A 83 13.56 0.04 -8.66
CA SER A 83 13.12 1.22 -9.40
C SER A 83 12.03 1.97 -8.67
N PHE A 84 11.91 3.27 -8.92
CA PHE A 84 10.89 4.15 -8.37
C PHE A 84 10.40 5.09 -9.46
N GLU A 85 9.09 5.10 -9.71
CA GLU A 85 8.43 5.98 -10.67
C GLU A 85 7.11 6.47 -10.06
N ILE A 86 6.87 7.78 -10.14
CA ILE A 86 5.63 8.38 -9.67
C ILE A 86 5.08 9.33 -10.73
N THR A 87 3.78 9.21 -10.97
CA THR A 87 3.02 10.09 -11.85
C THR A 87 1.86 10.65 -11.07
N SER A 88 1.57 11.94 -11.25
CA SER A 88 0.47 12.60 -10.57
C SER A 88 -0.01 13.76 -11.42
N GLU A 89 -1.30 13.98 -11.45
CA GLU A 89 -1.91 15.12 -12.13
C GLU A 89 -2.96 15.75 -11.22
N MET A 90 -2.92 17.08 -11.13
CA MET A 90 -3.86 17.85 -10.32
C MET A 90 -5.31 17.49 -10.66
N ASN A 91 -6.10 17.14 -9.63
CA ASN A 91 -7.48 16.67 -9.67
C ASN A 91 -7.72 15.33 -10.41
N LYS A 92 -6.68 14.55 -10.72
CA LYS A 92 -6.83 13.19 -11.26
C LYS A 92 -6.33 12.10 -10.33
N GLY A 93 -5.43 12.44 -9.41
CA GLY A 93 -4.85 11.50 -8.46
C GLY A 93 -3.38 11.21 -8.71
N THR A 94 -2.88 10.14 -8.10
CA THR A 94 -1.47 9.77 -8.10
C THR A 94 -1.30 8.28 -8.39
N THR A 95 -0.28 7.91 -9.13
CA THR A 95 0.15 6.52 -9.32
C THR A 95 1.64 6.40 -9.03
N LEU A 96 1.98 5.52 -8.11
CA LEU A 96 3.33 5.18 -7.70
C LEU A 96 3.62 3.74 -8.13
N ASN A 97 4.65 3.55 -8.94
CA ASN A 97 5.19 2.26 -9.34
C ASN A 97 6.59 2.11 -8.77
N PHE A 98 6.86 1.05 -8.04
CA PHE A 98 8.19 0.79 -7.55
C PHE A 98 8.50 -0.69 -7.45
N THR A 99 9.78 -1.02 -7.50
CA THR A 99 10.26 -2.40 -7.43
C THR A 99 11.32 -2.54 -6.35
N LEU A 100 11.39 -3.71 -5.75
CA LEU A 100 12.38 -4.08 -4.73
C LEU A 100 12.98 -5.44 -5.11
N LYS A 101 14.28 -5.65 -4.94
CA LYS A 101 14.90 -6.97 -5.15
C LYS A 101 14.68 -7.86 -3.93
N ASN A 102 13.93 -8.96 -4.11
CA ASN A 102 13.52 -9.85 -3.01
C ASN A 102 14.68 -10.57 -2.32
N ASN A 103 15.79 -10.75 -3.03
CA ASN A 103 16.99 -11.44 -2.54
C ASN A 103 18.03 -10.47 -1.92
N HIS A 104 17.74 -9.17 -1.87
CA HIS A 104 18.66 -8.17 -1.34
C HIS A 104 18.71 -8.17 0.19
N VAL A 105 19.89 -7.94 0.78
CA VAL A 105 20.09 -7.95 2.25
C VAL A 105 19.32 -6.85 2.98
N ASP A 106 19.06 -5.73 2.28
CA ASP A 106 18.29 -4.59 2.79
C ASP A 106 16.78 -4.74 2.53
N MET A 107 16.31 -5.87 1.97
CA MET A 107 14.88 -6.11 1.77
C MET A 107 14.18 -6.26 3.12
N PRO A 108 13.26 -5.36 3.50
CA PRO A 108 12.53 -5.48 4.75
C PRO A 108 11.58 -6.69 4.70
N PRO A 109 11.23 -7.26 5.86
CA PRO A 109 10.18 -8.26 5.92
C PRO A 109 8.85 -7.68 5.43
N LEU A 110 7.97 -8.54 4.93
CA LEU A 110 6.66 -8.13 4.40
C LEU A 110 5.80 -7.44 5.47
N GLY A 111 5.85 -7.92 6.71
CA GLY A 111 4.99 -7.43 7.80
C GLY A 111 3.59 -8.05 7.77
N ASP A 112 2.70 -7.53 8.60
CA ASP A 112 1.30 -7.96 8.67
C ASP A 112 0.43 -7.15 7.70
N LEU A 113 0.24 -7.69 6.49
CA LEU A 113 -0.62 -7.09 5.49
C LEU A 113 -2.11 -7.16 5.87
N GLY A 114 -2.53 -8.19 6.62
CA GLY A 114 -3.92 -8.31 7.04
C GLY A 114 -4.31 -7.21 8.02
N GLU A 115 -3.44 -6.94 9.00
CA GLU A 115 -3.62 -5.84 9.95
C GLU A 115 -3.69 -4.51 9.21
N MET A 116 -2.75 -4.26 8.30
CA MET A 116 -2.75 -3.05 7.47
C MET A 116 -4.08 -2.88 6.70
N ILE A 117 -4.53 -3.92 6.00
CA ILE A 117 -5.75 -3.87 5.17
C ILE A 117 -6.98 -3.61 6.04
N VAL A 118 -7.10 -4.29 7.19
CA VAL A 118 -8.23 -4.10 8.13
C VAL A 118 -8.22 -2.72 8.80
N LEU A 119 -7.05 -2.15 9.08
CA LEU A 119 -6.95 -0.77 9.57
C LEU A 119 -7.44 0.24 8.51
N ILE A 120 -7.06 0.05 7.25
CA ILE A 120 -7.49 0.91 6.14
C ILE A 120 -9.00 0.77 5.90
N ALA A 121 -9.54 -0.46 5.95
CA ALA A 121 -10.96 -0.76 5.76
C ALA A 121 -11.89 -0.05 6.76
N GLN A 122 -11.36 0.43 7.89
CA GLN A 122 -12.11 1.16 8.91
C GLN A 122 -12.09 2.68 8.71
N VAL A 123 -11.30 3.20 7.77
CA VAL A 123 -11.21 4.63 7.48
C VAL A 123 -12.45 5.05 6.70
N LYS A 124 -13.30 5.87 7.33
CA LYS A 124 -14.61 6.27 6.78
C LYS A 124 -14.50 7.13 5.52
N GLU A 125 -13.37 7.80 5.35
CA GLU A 125 -13.10 8.65 4.21
C GLU A 125 -12.84 7.85 2.92
N VAL A 126 -12.43 6.58 3.03
CA VAL A 126 -12.12 5.69 1.91
C VAL A 126 -13.36 4.89 1.53
N ASP A 127 -13.91 5.19 0.35
CA ASP A 127 -15.11 4.52 -0.17
C ASP A 127 -14.75 3.17 -0.81
N GLN A 128 -13.53 3.03 -1.34
CA GLN A 128 -13.03 1.79 -1.92
C GLN A 128 -11.54 1.62 -1.69
N TYR A 129 -11.17 0.46 -1.17
CA TYR A 129 -9.79 0.01 -1.08
C TYR A 129 -9.65 -1.35 -1.75
N ILE A 130 -8.77 -1.45 -2.74
CA ILE A 130 -8.47 -2.69 -3.45
C ILE A 130 -7.03 -3.08 -3.16
N PHE A 131 -6.82 -4.24 -2.54
CA PHE A 131 -5.51 -4.81 -2.36
C PHE A 131 -5.39 -6.09 -3.16
N THR A 132 -4.33 -6.22 -3.94
CA THR A 132 -4.05 -7.39 -4.76
C THR A 132 -2.65 -7.91 -4.46
N TYR A 133 -2.53 -9.22 -4.24
CA TYR A 133 -1.25 -9.91 -4.10
C TYR A 133 -1.15 -11.02 -5.15
N GLN A 134 -0.05 -11.10 -5.89
CA GLN A 134 0.12 -12.01 -7.03
C GLN A 134 1.46 -12.72 -6.97
N LYS A 135 1.48 -13.99 -7.36
CA LYS A 135 2.71 -14.77 -7.60
C LYS A 135 2.44 -15.84 -8.66
N GLY A 136 3.19 -15.80 -9.75
CA GLY A 136 2.96 -16.68 -10.90
C GLY A 136 1.52 -16.56 -11.44
N SER A 137 0.78 -17.67 -11.46
CA SER A 137 -0.62 -17.70 -11.89
C SER A 137 -1.64 -17.51 -10.76
N LYS A 138 -1.18 -17.33 -9.51
CA LYS A 138 -2.05 -17.19 -8.34
C LYS A 138 -2.20 -15.72 -7.96
N SER A 139 -3.38 -15.38 -7.48
CA SER A 139 -3.66 -14.07 -6.93
C SER A 139 -4.65 -14.14 -5.78
N PHE A 140 -4.50 -13.21 -4.85
CA PHE A 140 -5.46 -12.86 -3.82
C PHE A 140 -5.91 -11.41 -4.07
N ILE A 141 -7.21 -11.16 -3.98
CA ILE A 141 -7.78 -9.83 -4.13
C ILE A 141 -8.71 -9.57 -2.94
N PHE A 142 -8.46 -8.47 -2.25
CA PHE A 142 -9.36 -7.87 -1.29
C PHE A 142 -9.97 -6.60 -1.92
N ASP A 143 -11.29 -6.55 -2.03
CA ASP A 143 -12.02 -5.34 -2.43
C ASP A 143 -12.99 -4.96 -1.31
N LEU A 144 -12.74 -3.82 -0.67
CA LEU A 144 -13.54 -3.34 0.45
C LEU A 144 -15.04 -3.27 0.12
N LYS A 145 -15.41 -2.88 -1.12
CA LYS A 145 -16.82 -2.77 -1.51
C LYS A 145 -17.53 -4.13 -1.49
N VAL A 146 -16.84 -5.20 -1.90
CA VAL A 146 -17.40 -6.56 -1.88
C VAL A 146 -17.78 -6.96 -0.44
N TYR A 147 -16.91 -6.67 0.52
CA TYR A 147 -17.18 -6.97 1.94
C TYR A 147 -18.24 -6.05 2.55
N GLN A 148 -18.26 -4.76 2.18
CA GLN A 148 -19.29 -3.82 2.61
C GLN A 148 -20.68 -4.25 2.12
N GLU A 149 -20.81 -4.71 0.87
CA GLU A 149 -22.06 -5.21 0.32
C GLU A 149 -22.52 -6.51 0.99
N LEU A 150 -21.58 -7.43 1.22
CA LEU A 150 -21.87 -8.74 1.81
C LEU A 150 -22.23 -8.66 3.30
N LEU A 151 -21.44 -7.91 4.07
CA LEU A 151 -21.50 -7.92 5.53
C LEU A 151 -22.18 -6.67 6.11
N LYS A 152 -22.27 -5.57 5.36
CA LYS A 152 -22.87 -4.29 5.81
C LYS A 152 -22.24 -3.84 7.14
N GLU A 153 -23.05 -3.37 8.09
CA GLU A 153 -22.61 -2.94 9.43
C GLU A 153 -21.88 -4.05 10.21
N THR A 154 -22.16 -5.31 9.93
CA THR A 154 -21.50 -6.46 10.58
C THR A 154 -20.00 -6.49 10.26
N LEU A 155 -19.57 -5.93 9.12
CA LEU A 155 -18.17 -5.82 8.75
C LEU A 155 -17.35 -5.17 9.87
N TYR A 156 -17.88 -4.12 10.50
CA TYR A 156 -17.17 -3.31 11.48
C TYR A 156 -17.21 -3.86 12.91
N GLN A 157 -17.76 -5.06 13.11
CA GLN A 157 -17.70 -5.74 14.40
C GLN A 157 -16.29 -6.30 14.63
N PHE A 158 -15.79 -6.20 15.87
CA PHE A 158 -14.43 -6.60 16.23
C PHE A 158 -14.11 -8.04 15.81
N ASP A 159 -14.98 -9.01 16.15
CA ASP A 159 -14.77 -10.42 15.85
C ASP A 159 -14.68 -10.70 14.34
N VAL A 160 -15.45 -9.95 13.54
CA VAL A 160 -15.46 -10.06 12.08
C VAL A 160 -14.18 -9.49 11.48
N MET A 161 -13.73 -8.33 11.96
CA MET A 161 -12.47 -7.73 11.53
C MET A 161 -11.27 -8.60 11.93
N GLU A 162 -11.28 -9.18 13.12
CA GLU A 162 -10.21 -10.07 13.58
C GLU A 162 -10.15 -11.36 12.75
N TYR A 163 -11.31 -11.93 12.42
CA TYR A 163 -11.40 -13.07 11.50
C TYR A 163 -10.89 -12.70 10.10
N LEU A 164 -11.33 -11.55 9.56
CA LEU A 164 -10.95 -11.08 8.24
C LEU A 164 -9.45 -10.83 8.14
N LYS A 165 -8.83 -10.26 9.18
CA LYS A 165 -7.37 -10.10 9.30
C LYS A 165 -6.66 -11.44 9.13
N GLY A 166 -7.06 -12.45 9.91
CA GLY A 166 -6.47 -13.79 9.86
C GLY A 166 -6.65 -14.46 8.50
N TYR A 167 -7.86 -14.35 7.93
CA TYR A 167 -8.17 -14.87 6.60
C TYR A 167 -7.28 -14.25 5.51
N ILE A 168 -7.13 -12.93 5.50
CA ILE A 168 -6.28 -12.22 4.53
C ILE A 168 -4.83 -12.71 4.61
N VAL A 169 -4.25 -12.80 5.82
CA VAL A 169 -2.88 -13.28 6.02
C VAL A 169 -2.72 -14.71 5.50
N GLN A 170 -3.69 -15.58 5.81
CA GLN A 170 -3.68 -16.96 5.34
C GLN A 170 -3.72 -17.06 3.81
N GLU A 171 -4.62 -16.33 3.15
CA GLU A 171 -4.74 -16.36 1.69
C GLU A 171 -3.49 -15.82 0.99
N ILE A 172 -2.89 -14.75 1.52
CA ILE A 172 -1.61 -14.24 1.00
C ILE A 172 -0.51 -15.30 1.14
N ASN A 173 -0.41 -15.98 2.28
CA ASN A 173 0.56 -17.06 2.47
C ASN A 173 0.33 -18.22 1.49
N ILE A 174 -0.92 -18.59 1.21
CA ILE A 174 -1.26 -19.61 0.20
C ILE A 174 -0.79 -19.22 -1.20
N VAL A 175 -0.90 -17.94 -1.57
CA VAL A 175 -0.38 -17.42 -2.85
C VAL A 175 1.16 -17.50 -2.87
N ARG A 176 1.82 -17.23 -1.75
CA ARG A 176 3.29 -17.18 -1.65
C ARG A 176 3.98 -18.54 -1.60
N GLU A 177 3.41 -19.50 -0.88
CA GLU A 177 4.00 -20.82 -0.61
C GLU A 177 3.89 -21.79 -1.79
N LYS A 178 2.91 -21.59 -2.68
CA LYS A 178 2.66 -22.52 -3.78
C LYS A 178 3.46 -22.14 -5.02
N GLU A 179 4.73 -22.50 -5.06
CA GLU A 179 5.48 -22.83 -6.29
C GLU A 179 6.16 -24.19 -6.16
#